data_AF-A0A2D8AEU8-F1
#
_entry.id   AF-A0A2D8AEU8-F1
#
_cell.length_a   1.000
_cell.length_b   1.000
_cell.length_c   1.000
_cell.angle_alpha   90.00
_cell.angle_beta   90.00
_cell.angle_gamma   90.00
#
_symmetry.space_group_name_H-M   'P 1'
#
loop_
_entity.id
_entity.type
_entity.pdbx_description
1 polymer ?
#
loop_
_entity_poly.entity_id
_entity_poly.type
_entity_poly.pdbx_seq_one_letter_code
_entity_poly.pdbx_strand_id
1 'polypeptide(L)'
;MIRHYIEGKLQLSYENPEGSKVFAHEIMNGAPILKDYLLSHLQPQFEKDIALMKKWAAAGEIKDIEPEHFFFTIWAATQTYADFASQISLMLGKKKLVRKDFDNAANFLTDMVLNGIVANSDK
;
A
#
# COMPACT_ATOMS: atom_id res chain seq x y z
N MET A 1 9.60 1.11 -10.35
CA MET A 1 8.19 0.64 -10.30
C MET A 1 7.59 0.82 -8.91
N ILE A 2 8.22 0.29 -7.84
CA ILE A 2 7.68 0.30 -6.47
C ILE A 2 7.39 1.70 -5.92
N ARG A 3 8.29 2.67 -6.16
CA ARG A 3 8.06 4.10 -5.84
C ARG A 3 6.72 4.61 -6.40
N HIS A 4 6.52 4.48 -7.71
CA HIS A 4 5.29 4.91 -8.38
C HIS A 4 4.04 4.18 -7.87
N TYR A 5 4.18 2.92 -7.45
CA TYR A 5 3.09 2.16 -6.85
C TYR A 5 2.67 2.76 -5.49
N ILE A 6 3.63 3.06 -4.62
CA ILE A 6 3.39 3.69 -3.31
C ILE A 6 2.80 5.09 -3.49
N GLU A 7 3.40 5.90 -4.37
CA GLU A 7 2.92 7.25 -4.71
C GLU A 7 1.49 7.21 -5.26
N GLY A 8 1.19 6.28 -6.17
CA GLY A 8 -0.15 6.09 -6.72
C GLY A 8 -1.18 5.69 -5.67
N LYS A 9 -0.83 4.79 -4.73
CA LYS A 9 -1.72 4.40 -3.63
C LYS A 9 -2.01 5.57 -2.69
N LEU A 10 -1.01 6.37 -2.33
CA LEU A 10 -1.22 7.58 -1.52
C LEU A 10 -2.00 8.66 -2.27
N GLN A 11 -1.79 8.79 -3.57
CA GLN A 11 -2.59 9.68 -4.41
C GLN A 11 -4.07 9.29 -4.36
N LEU A 12 -4.39 8.00 -4.46
CA LEU A 12 -5.76 7.50 -4.32
C LEU A 12 -6.33 7.76 -2.92
N SER A 13 -5.54 7.60 -1.86
CA SER A 13 -5.95 7.94 -0.50
C SER A 13 -6.23 9.43 -0.32
N TYR A 14 -5.51 10.31 -1.04
CA TYR A 14 -5.74 11.75 -1.02
C TYR A 14 -6.98 12.16 -1.84
N GLU A 15 -7.12 11.63 -3.05
CA GLU A 15 -8.17 12.03 -4.00
C GLU A 15 -9.52 11.37 -3.69
N ASN A 16 -9.51 10.13 -3.22
CA ASN A 16 -10.70 9.30 -3.03
C ASN A 16 -10.80 8.70 -1.61
N PRO A 17 -10.69 9.51 -0.54
CA PRO A 17 -10.65 9.00 0.83
C PRO A 17 -11.91 8.25 1.24
N GLU A 18 -13.09 8.68 0.76
CA GLU A 18 -14.35 8.01 1.07
C GLU A 18 -14.45 6.62 0.42
N GLY A 19 -13.87 6.44 -0.78
CA GLY A 19 -13.78 5.13 -1.42
C GLY A 19 -12.95 4.14 -0.61
N SER A 20 -11.82 4.61 -0.06
CA SER A 20 -10.98 3.81 0.85
C SER A 20 -11.75 3.39 2.11
N LYS A 21 -12.48 4.32 2.74
CA LYS A 21 -13.28 4.03 3.95
C LYS A 21 -14.43 3.07 3.69
N VAL A 22 -15.15 3.23 2.58
CA VAL A 22 -16.23 2.30 2.20
C VAL A 22 -15.66 0.90 1.98
N PHE A 23 -14.55 0.79 1.26
CA PHE A 23 -13.86 -0.48 1.09
C PHE A 23 -13.43 -1.07 2.44
N ALA A 24 -12.79 -0.28 3.31
CA ALA A 24 -12.35 -0.74 4.62
C ALA A 24 -13.52 -1.24 5.50
N HIS A 25 -14.64 -0.52 5.57
CA HIS A 25 -15.83 -0.97 6.30
C HIS A 25 -16.39 -2.28 5.76
N GLU A 26 -16.46 -2.41 4.44
CA GLU A 26 -16.92 -3.63 3.79
C GLU A 26 -16.02 -4.83 4.11
N ILE A 27 -14.69 -4.66 4.06
CA ILE A 27 -13.73 -5.71 4.47
C ILE A 27 -13.86 -6.05 5.96
N MET A 28 -13.99 -5.06 6.85
CA MET A 28 -14.17 -5.28 8.29
C MET A 28 -15.45 -6.05 8.61
N ASN A 29 -16.49 -5.92 7.78
CA ASN A 29 -17.73 -6.67 7.89
C ASN A 29 -17.67 -8.06 7.23
N GLY A 30 -16.50 -8.51 6.77
CA GLY A 30 -16.31 -9.82 6.14
C GLY A 30 -16.58 -9.86 4.63
N ALA A 31 -16.58 -8.70 3.97
CA ALA A 31 -16.81 -8.52 2.54
C ALA A 31 -18.15 -9.11 2.00
N PRO A 32 -19.30 -8.90 2.65
CA PRO A 32 -20.59 -9.48 2.24
C PRO A 32 -21.02 -9.15 0.79
N ILE A 33 -20.60 -8.01 0.25
CA ILE A 33 -20.89 -7.52 -1.10
C ILE A 33 -19.66 -7.64 -2.00
N LEU A 34 -18.46 -7.28 -1.50
CA LEU A 34 -17.26 -7.22 -2.34
C LEU A 34 -16.56 -8.57 -2.55
N LYS A 35 -16.92 -9.64 -1.83
CA LYS A 35 -16.23 -10.94 -1.92
C LYS A 35 -16.04 -11.43 -3.35
N ASP A 36 -17.09 -11.42 -4.16
CA ASP A 36 -17.01 -11.92 -5.54
C ASP A 36 -16.11 -11.02 -6.40
N TYR A 37 -16.12 -9.71 -6.19
CA TYR A 37 -15.20 -8.79 -6.84
C TYR A 37 -13.74 -9.05 -6.42
N LEU A 38 -13.48 -9.28 -5.14
CA LEU A 38 -12.14 -9.59 -4.63
C LEU A 38 -11.60 -10.87 -5.29
N LEU A 39 -12.42 -11.92 -5.39
CA LEU A 39 -12.02 -13.20 -5.98
C LEU A 39 -11.86 -13.13 -7.50
N SER A 40 -12.72 -12.38 -8.20
CA SER A 40 -12.71 -12.34 -9.67
C SER A 40 -11.76 -11.29 -10.26
N HIS A 41 -11.41 -10.25 -9.52
CA HIS A 41 -10.60 -9.13 -10.02
C HIS A 41 -9.33 -8.90 -9.19
N LEU A 42 -9.46 -8.73 -7.87
CA LEU A 42 -8.31 -8.39 -7.03
C LEU A 42 -7.33 -9.56 -6.90
N GLN A 43 -7.82 -10.77 -6.64
CA GLN A 43 -6.98 -11.96 -6.45
C GLN A 43 -6.16 -12.29 -7.71
N PRO A 44 -6.73 -12.34 -8.94
CA PRO A 44 -5.93 -12.58 -10.14
C PRO A 44 -4.87 -11.50 -10.40
N GLN A 45 -5.15 -10.24 -10.05
CA GLN A 45 -4.15 -9.18 -10.17
C GLN A 45 -3.03 -9.35 -9.13
N PHE A 46 -3.41 -9.64 -7.88
CA PHE A 46 -2.49 -9.92 -6.79
C PHE A 46 -1.55 -11.09 -7.11
N GLU A 47 -2.06 -12.18 -7.67
CA GLU A 47 -1.27 -13.34 -8.08
C GLU A 47 -0.23 -12.99 -9.17
N LYS A 48 -0.59 -12.13 -10.13
CA LYS A 48 0.35 -11.62 -11.15
C LYS A 48 1.45 -10.77 -10.54
N ASP A 49 1.10 -9.91 -9.60
CA ASP A 49 2.04 -9.00 -8.93
C ASP A 49 3.02 -9.78 -8.04
N ILE A 50 2.54 -10.81 -7.32
CA ILE A 50 3.39 -11.77 -6.58
C ILE A 50 4.36 -12.48 -7.53
N ALA A 51 3.86 -13.00 -8.66
CA ALA A 51 4.71 -13.71 -9.62
C ALA A 51 5.82 -12.81 -10.19
N LEU A 52 5.54 -11.52 -10.38
CA LEU A 52 6.54 -10.54 -10.79
C LEU A 52 7.62 -10.34 -9.73
N MET A 53 7.23 -10.18 -8.46
CA MET A 53 8.21 -10.05 -7.37
C MET A 53 9.08 -11.30 -7.19
N LYS A 54 8.49 -12.50 -7.30
CA LYS A 54 9.25 -13.77 -7.24
C LYS A 54 10.30 -13.85 -8.35
N LYS A 55 10.01 -13.32 -9.55
CA LYS A 55 10.99 -13.24 -10.64
C LYS A 55 12.14 -12.30 -10.31
N TRP A 56 11.87 -11.14 -9.70
CA TRP A 56 12.93 -10.21 -9.28
C TRP A 56 13.80 -10.79 -8.17
N ALA A 57 13.21 -11.50 -7.21
CA ALA A 57 13.95 -12.20 -6.17
C ALA A 57 14.86 -13.28 -6.77
N ALA A 58 14.35 -14.08 -7.71
CA ALA A 58 15.14 -15.09 -8.42
C ALA A 58 16.27 -14.49 -9.28
N ALA A 59 16.10 -13.26 -9.78
CA ALA A 59 17.12 -12.51 -10.51
C ALA A 59 18.13 -11.78 -9.59
N GLY A 60 17.93 -11.81 -8.26
CA GLY A 60 18.76 -11.09 -7.30
C GLY A 60 18.56 -9.58 -7.29
N GLU A 61 17.51 -9.05 -7.92
CA GLU A 61 17.21 -7.61 -7.95
C GLU A 61 16.62 -7.11 -6.62
N ILE A 62 15.94 -8.00 -5.89
CA ILE A 62 15.42 -7.77 -4.54
C ILE A 62 15.79 -8.96 -3.64
N LYS A 63 15.73 -8.76 -2.32
CA LYS A 63 15.84 -9.83 -1.33
C LYS A 63 14.77 -10.90 -1.55
N ASP A 64 15.10 -12.14 -1.19
CA ASP A 64 14.13 -13.22 -1.12
C ASP A 64 13.20 -12.98 0.09
N ILE A 65 12.00 -12.48 -0.19
CA ILE A 65 10.98 -12.10 0.79
C ILE A 65 9.62 -12.65 0.36
N GLU A 66 8.70 -12.78 1.30
CA GLU A 66 7.30 -13.13 1.06
C GLU A 66 6.54 -11.95 0.40
N PRO A 67 6.21 -12.00 -0.91
CA PRO A 67 5.60 -10.86 -1.60
C PRO A 67 4.20 -10.49 -1.11
N GLU A 68 3.46 -11.47 -0.59
CA GLU A 68 2.12 -11.28 -0.03
C GLU A 68 2.16 -10.23 1.10
N HIS A 69 3.09 -10.40 2.04
CA HIS A 69 3.26 -9.48 3.16
C HIS A 69 3.79 -8.10 2.73
N PHE A 70 4.59 -8.04 1.68
CA PHE A 70 5.02 -6.78 1.08
C PHE A 70 3.82 -5.95 0.61
N PHE A 71 2.90 -6.55 -0.17
CA PHE A 71 1.71 -5.85 -0.66
C PHE A 71 0.75 -5.46 0.46
N PHE A 72 0.47 -6.36 1.41
CA PHE A 72 -0.42 -6.05 2.53
C PHE A 72 0.13 -4.90 3.38
N THR A 73 1.46 -4.84 3.57
CA THR A 73 2.11 -3.74 4.29
C THR A 73 1.94 -2.42 3.55
N ILE A 74 2.16 -2.39 2.24
CA ILE A 74 1.96 -1.17 1.44
C ILE A 74 0.51 -0.73 1.48
N TRP A 75 -0.45 -1.65 1.36
CA TRP A 75 -1.88 -1.33 1.41
C TRP A 75 -2.25 -0.73 2.76
N ALA A 76 -1.85 -1.36 3.87
CA ALA A 76 -2.11 -0.86 5.20
C ALA A 76 -1.48 0.52 5.44
N ALA A 77 -0.20 0.66 5.08
CA ALA A 77 0.57 1.89 5.31
C ALA A 77 0.11 3.06 4.44
N THR A 78 -0.46 2.82 3.27
CA THR A 78 -0.99 3.86 2.38
C THR A 78 -2.43 4.22 2.73
N GLN A 79 -3.31 3.22 2.89
CA GLN A 79 -4.73 3.42 3.15
C GLN A 79 -5.01 4.07 4.50
N THR A 80 -4.13 3.90 5.50
CA THR A 80 -4.28 4.54 6.81
C THR A 80 -4.43 6.07 6.71
N TYR A 81 -3.81 6.71 5.71
CA TYR A 81 -3.90 8.16 5.48
C TYR A 81 -5.29 8.62 5.00
N ALA A 82 -6.13 7.70 4.51
CA ALA A 82 -7.54 7.94 4.22
C ALA A 82 -8.45 7.45 5.35
N ASP A 83 -8.27 6.20 5.76
CA ASP A 83 -9.18 5.49 6.68
C ASP A 83 -9.11 6.09 8.09
N PHE A 84 -7.91 6.48 8.52
CA PHE A 84 -7.62 7.04 9.85
C PHE A 84 -7.19 8.51 9.78
N ALA A 85 -7.59 9.24 8.73
CA ALA A 85 -7.21 10.63 8.52
C ALA A 85 -7.54 11.56 9.70
N SER A 86 -8.64 11.30 10.41
CA SER A 86 -9.04 12.04 11.61
C SER A 86 -8.04 11.85 12.76
N GLN A 87 -7.67 10.60 13.05
CA GLN A 87 -6.65 10.26 14.05
C GLN A 87 -5.32 10.91 13.70
N ILE A 88 -4.85 10.76 12.46
CA ILE A 88 -3.55 11.33 12.04
C ILE A 88 -3.59 12.87 12.14
N SER A 89 -4.68 13.50 11.71
CA SER A 89 -4.83 14.96 11.82
C SER A 89 -4.73 15.44 13.27
N LEU A 90 -5.39 14.74 14.21
CA LEU A 90 -5.33 15.06 15.63
C LEU A 90 -3.91 14.90 16.19
N MET A 91 -3.22 13.80 15.86
CA MET A 91 -1.85 13.54 16.33
C MET A 91 -0.84 14.56 15.78
N LEU A 92 -1.09 15.11 14.59
CA LEU A 92 -0.27 16.16 13.99
C LEU A 92 -0.68 17.58 14.41
N GLY A 93 -1.73 17.74 15.23
CA GLY A 93 -2.25 19.06 15.62
C GLY A 93 -2.87 19.85 14.46
N LYS A 94 -3.41 19.16 13.46
CA LYS A 94 -3.95 19.76 12.23
C LYS A 94 -5.47 19.62 12.18
N LYS A 95 -6.14 20.59 11.53
CA LYS A 95 -7.58 20.48 11.24
C LYS A 95 -7.89 19.37 10.23
N LYS A 96 -7.00 19.15 9.26
CA LYS A 96 -7.07 18.09 8.25
C LYS A 96 -5.71 17.84 7.62
N LEU A 97 -5.53 16.67 7.03
CA LEU A 97 -4.40 16.39 6.15
C LEU A 97 -4.52 17.18 4.84
N VAL A 98 -3.38 17.54 4.28
CA VAL A 98 -3.23 18.25 3.00
C VAL A 98 -2.23 17.50 2.13
N ARG A 99 -2.17 17.82 0.83
CA ARG A 99 -1.30 17.16 -0.15
C ARG A 99 0.14 16.92 0.35
N LYS A 100 0.75 17.92 0.98
CA LYS A 100 2.12 17.82 1.53
C LYS A 100 2.29 16.67 2.55
N ASP A 101 1.26 16.33 3.32
CA ASP A 101 1.34 15.20 4.26
C ASP A 101 1.44 13.86 3.51
N PHE A 102 0.70 13.71 2.41
CA PHE A 102 0.73 12.53 1.56
C PHE A 102 2.06 12.45 0.78
N ASP A 103 2.59 13.59 0.30
CA ASP A 103 3.90 13.61 -0.36
C ASP A 103 5.03 13.21 0.63
N ASN A 104 4.97 13.71 1.86
CA ASN A 104 5.91 13.31 2.92
C ASN A 104 5.79 11.82 3.26
N ALA A 105 4.55 11.31 3.37
CA ALA A 105 4.31 9.89 3.58
C ALA A 105 4.84 9.04 2.42
N ALA A 106 4.68 9.48 1.17
CA ALA A 106 5.15 8.77 -0.01
C ALA A 106 6.66 8.64 -0.02
N ASN A 107 7.37 9.72 0.31
CA ASN A 107 8.82 9.71 0.43
C ASN A 107 9.27 8.76 1.54
N PHE A 108 8.71 8.90 2.74
CA PHE A 108 9.07 8.04 3.88
C PHE A 108 8.81 6.56 3.60
N LEU A 109 7.61 6.21 3.12
CA LEU A 109 7.23 4.83 2.84
C LEU A 109 8.06 4.25 1.69
N THR A 110 8.36 5.04 0.66
CA THR A 110 9.20 4.56 -0.43
C THR A 110 10.59 4.23 0.06
N ASP A 111 11.21 5.12 0.84
CA ASP A 111 12.57 4.89 1.35
C ASP A 111 12.59 3.70 2.33
N MET A 112 11.60 3.60 3.23
CA MET A 112 11.44 2.48 4.15
C MET A 112 11.30 1.15 3.40
N VAL A 113 10.44 1.10 2.39
CA VAL A 113 10.18 -0.13 1.61
C VAL A 113 11.39 -0.51 0.78
N LEU A 114 12.01 0.44 0.06
CA LEU A 114 13.17 0.16 -0.77
C LEU A 114 14.35 -0.34 0.08
N ASN A 115 14.65 0.29 1.20
CA ASN A 115 15.70 -0.19 2.11
C ASN A 115 15.36 -1.57 2.72
N GLY A 116 14.06 -1.86 2.90
CA GLY A 116 13.58 -3.17 3.33
C GLY A 116 13.89 -4.28 2.32
N ILE A 117 13.74 -4.02 1.02
CA ILE A 117 13.74 -5.06 -0.02
C ILE A 117 14.98 -5.08 -0.94
N VAL A 118 15.74 -4.00 -1.04
CA VAL A 118 16.91 -3.94 -1.95
C VAL A 118 17.93 -4.97 -1.50
N ALA A 119 18.32 -5.88 -2.40
CA ALA A 119 19.36 -6.87 -2.11
C ALA A 119 20.64 -6.15 -1.69
N ASN A 120 21.19 -6.50 -0.52
CA ASN A 120 22.49 -5.97 -0.11
C ASN A 120 23.53 -6.45 -1.12
N SER A 121 24.28 -5.51 -1.69
CA SER A 121 25.38 -5.77 -2.62
C SER A 121 26.62 -6.33 -1.92
N ASP A 122 26.44 -7.22 -0.94
CA ASP A 122 27.54 -7.84 -0.21
C ASP A 122 27.59 -9.34 -0.54
N LYS A 123 28.15 -9.63 -1.72
CA LYS A 123 28.90 -10.85 -2.03
C LYS A 123 29.99 -10.54 -3.06
#